data_AF-A0A9E0P6Y1-F1
#
_entry.id   AF-A0A9E0P6Y1-F1
#
_cell.length_a   1.000
_cell.length_b   1.000
_cell.length_c   1.000
_cell.angle_alpha   90.00
_cell.angle_beta   90.00
_cell.angle_gamma   90.00
#
_symmetry.space_group_name_H-M   'P 1'
#
loop_
_entity.id
_entity.type
_entity.pdbx_description
1 polymer ?
#
loop_
_entity_poly.entity_id
_entity_poly.type
_entity_poly.pdbx_seq_one_letter_code
_entity_poly.pdbx_strand_id
1 'polypeptide(L)'
;IRDAVPEKDPIPGAVIAVQTFGDFLGFNPHCHILVTDGCFYGGRGMFRVAPLLELKKLEAIFRHKALRMLLSRGKITGEMARMLSGWKHTEFNVFCGNRISPNDDTAMENLARYIIRASFTQKRMQYLEQAGNDDAVPCILEAQGG
;
A
#
# COMPACT_ATOMS: atom_id res chain seq x y z
N ILE A 1 12.08 6.98 7.00
CA ILE A 1 13.20 6.00 7.07
C ILE A 1 14.52 6.69 6.82
N ARG A 2 14.76 7.28 5.64
CA ARG A 2 15.97 8.09 5.39
C ARG A 2 16.21 9.15 6.49
N ASP A 3 15.19 9.93 6.82
CA ASP A 3 15.29 10.99 7.82
C ASP A 3 15.29 10.45 9.28
N ALA A 4 15.17 9.13 9.47
CA ALA A 4 15.15 8.49 10.78
C ALA A 4 16.50 7.86 11.15
N VAL A 5 17.47 7.86 10.24
CA VAL A 5 18.83 7.34 10.47
C VAL A 5 19.83 8.49 10.43
N PRO A 6 20.86 8.51 11.31
CA PRO A 6 21.80 9.63 11.41
C PRO A 6 22.88 9.65 10.32
N GLU A 7 23.02 8.57 9.55
CA GLU A 7 24.07 8.43 8.54
C GLU A 7 23.92 9.43 7.39
N LYS A 8 25.06 9.80 6.80
CA LYS A 8 25.10 10.66 5.62
C LYS A 8 24.68 9.86 4.37
N ASP A 9 23.82 10.48 3.56
CA ASP A 9 23.28 9.95 2.31
C ASP A 9 22.74 8.50 2.42
N PRO A 10 21.85 8.21 3.39
CA PRO A 10 21.35 6.85 3.60
C PRO A 10 20.28 6.49 2.56
N ILE A 11 20.32 5.24 2.07
CA ILE A 11 19.46 4.76 0.99
C ILE A 11 18.60 3.58 1.50
N PRO A 12 17.28 3.76 1.68
CA PRO A 12 16.39 2.63 1.92
C PRO A 12 16.06 1.90 0.61
N GLY A 13 15.72 0.62 0.70
CA GLY A 13 15.10 -0.13 -0.40
C GLY A 13 13.58 -0.20 -0.20
N ALA A 14 12.81 -0.07 -1.28
CA ALA A 14 11.36 -0.22 -1.21
C ALA A 14 10.79 -0.86 -2.49
N VAL A 15 9.77 -1.70 -2.32
CA VAL A 15 8.89 -2.21 -3.37
C VAL A 15 7.48 -1.77 -3.04
N ILE A 16 6.79 -1.18 -4.02
CA ILE A 16 5.45 -0.62 -3.84
C ILE A 16 4.51 -1.26 -4.85
N ALA A 17 3.42 -1.85 -4.38
CA ALA A 17 2.28 -2.25 -5.19
C ALA A 17 1.10 -1.33 -4.90
N VAL A 18 0.49 -0.78 -5.94
CA VAL A 18 -0.68 0.10 -5.84
C VAL A 18 -1.93 -0.67 -6.23
N GLN A 19 -2.99 -0.53 -5.45
CA GLN A 19 -4.29 -1.15 -5.67
C GLN A 19 -5.40 -0.12 -5.53
N THR A 20 -6.48 -0.29 -6.28
CA THR A 20 -7.61 0.67 -6.32
C THR A 20 -8.94 0.07 -5.87
N PHE A 21 -8.95 -1.19 -5.48
CA PHE A 21 -10.14 -1.96 -5.12
C PHE A 21 -10.00 -2.49 -3.70
N GLY A 22 -11.10 -2.51 -2.94
CA GLY A 22 -11.18 -3.17 -1.65
C GLY A 22 -11.63 -4.63 -1.78
N ASP A 23 -11.84 -5.30 -0.64
CA ASP A 23 -12.30 -6.70 -0.58
C ASP A 23 -13.61 -6.97 -1.33
N PHE A 24 -14.44 -5.93 -1.52
CA PHE A 24 -15.74 -5.97 -2.20
C PHE A 24 -15.74 -5.23 -3.54
N LEU A 25 -14.60 -5.07 -4.20
CA LEU A 25 -14.43 -4.32 -5.46
C LEU A 25 -14.82 -2.83 -5.42
N GLY A 26 -15.24 -2.31 -4.26
CA GLY A 26 -15.42 -0.87 -4.06
C GLY A 26 -14.13 -0.09 -4.25
N PHE A 27 -14.24 1.16 -4.70
CA PHE A 27 -13.07 2.03 -4.88
C PHE A 27 -12.37 2.27 -3.53
N ASN A 28 -11.16 1.73 -3.41
CA ASN A 28 -10.35 1.82 -2.20
C ASN A 28 -8.87 1.96 -2.61
N PRO A 29 -8.41 3.16 -2.98
CA PRO A 29 -7.03 3.38 -3.41
C PRO A 29 -6.08 3.22 -2.21
N HIS A 30 -5.25 2.18 -2.26
CA HIS A 30 -4.25 1.91 -1.25
C HIS A 30 -2.97 1.37 -1.88
N CYS A 31 -1.92 1.23 -1.08
CA CYS A 31 -0.68 0.64 -1.54
C CYS A 31 -0.08 -0.27 -0.47
N HIS A 32 0.56 -1.33 -0.94
CA HIS A 32 1.39 -2.20 -0.12
C HIS A 32 2.85 -1.84 -0.35
N ILE A 33 3.57 -1.56 0.73
CA ILE A 33 4.96 -1.14 0.68
C ILE A 33 5.77 -2.14 1.49
N LEU A 34 6.63 -2.90 0.80
CA LEU A 34 7.74 -3.58 1.46
C LEU A 34 8.92 -2.63 1.46
N VAL A 35 9.48 -2.39 2.64
CA VAL A 35 10.59 -1.48 2.81
C VAL A 35 11.65 -2.11 3.69
N THR A 36 12.92 -1.80 3.42
CA THR A 36 14.00 -2.19 4.31
C THR A 36 13.78 -1.58 5.69
N ASP A 37 14.06 -2.33 6.76
CA ASP A 37 13.94 -1.90 8.16
C ASP A 37 15.06 -0.91 8.57
N GLY A 38 15.50 -0.08 7.64
CA GLY A 38 16.74 0.68 7.74
C GLY A 38 17.23 1.18 6.38
N CYS A 39 18.48 1.64 6.37
CA CYS A 39 19.13 2.20 5.19
C CYS A 39 20.52 1.61 4.98
N PHE A 40 20.91 1.51 3.71
CA PHE A 40 22.29 1.32 3.31
C PHE A 40 23.05 2.65 3.31
N TYR A 41 24.33 2.65 3.69
CA TYR A 41 25.14 3.86 3.72
C TYR A 41 26.64 3.58 3.50
N GLY A 42 27.41 4.66 3.31
CA GLY A 42 28.88 4.62 3.35
C GLY A 42 29.57 3.89 2.19
N GLY A 43 28.88 3.65 1.08
CA GLY A 43 29.42 3.06 -0.17
C GLY A 43 29.89 1.59 -0.08
N ARG A 44 30.07 1.06 1.13
CA ARG A 44 30.58 -0.30 1.41
C ARG A 44 29.49 -1.29 1.82
N GLY A 45 28.23 -1.00 1.51
CA GLY A 45 27.10 -1.88 1.83
C GLY A 45 26.76 -1.97 3.32
N MET A 46 27.17 -0.98 4.13
CA MET A 46 26.81 -0.94 5.56
C MET A 46 25.31 -0.70 5.71
N PHE A 47 24.68 -1.36 6.68
CA PHE A 47 23.25 -1.23 6.95
C PHE A 47 23.00 -0.68 8.36
N ARG A 48 22.15 0.35 8.46
CA ARG A 48 21.65 0.88 9.75
C ARG A 48 20.17 0.57 9.87
N VAL A 49 19.81 -0.16 10.92
CA VAL A 49 18.41 -0.38 11.31
C VAL A 49 17.79 0.93 11.78
N ALA A 50 16.60 1.24 11.25
CA ALA A 50 15.84 2.42 11.67
C ALA A 50 15.26 2.23 13.08
N PRO A 51 15.10 3.32 13.86
CA PRO A 51 14.35 3.26 15.10
C PRO A 51 12.89 2.88 14.83
N LEU A 52 12.21 2.36 15.85
CA LEU A 52 10.80 1.99 15.73
C LEU A 52 9.98 3.23 15.33
N LEU A 53 9.21 3.09 14.25
CA LEU A 53 8.37 4.17 13.75
C LEU A 53 7.04 4.16 14.50
N GLU A 54 6.66 5.32 15.03
CA GLU A 54 5.33 5.51 15.60
C GLU A 54 4.28 5.59 14.48
N LEU A 55 3.39 4.59 14.42
CA LEU A 55 2.36 4.46 13.37
C LEU A 55 1.54 5.73 13.17
N LYS A 56 1.09 6.38 14.26
CA LYS A 56 0.31 7.63 14.18
C LYS A 56 1.07 8.77 13.51
N LYS A 57 2.39 8.88 13.76
CA LYS A 57 3.23 9.88 13.09
C LYS A 57 3.38 9.56 11.60
N LEU A 58 3.55 8.27 11.28
CA LEU A 58 3.67 7.83 9.89
C LEU A 58 2.39 8.08 9.09
N GLU A 59 1.23 7.80 9.68
CA GLU A 59 -0.08 8.10 9.08
C GLU A 59 -0.26 9.60 8.83
N ALA A 60 0.09 10.44 9.81
CA ALA A 60 0.02 11.90 9.66
C ALA A 60 0.92 12.40 8.52
N ILE A 61 2.15 11.88 8.42
CA ILE A 61 3.09 12.20 7.34
C ILE A 61 2.53 11.73 5.99
N PHE A 62 2.00 10.50 5.93
CA PHE A 62 1.43 9.93 4.72
C PHE A 62 0.25 10.77 4.22
N ARG A 63 -0.72 11.06 5.09
CA ARG A 63 -1.87 11.94 4.81
C ARG A 63 -1.41 13.30 4.27
N HIS A 64 -0.46 13.94 4.93
CA HIS A 64 0.08 15.23 4.50
C HIS A 64 0.70 15.15 3.09
N LYS A 65 1.54 14.13 2.83
CA LYS A 65 2.18 13.95 1.53
C LYS A 65 1.18 13.63 0.41
N ALA A 66 0.17 12.80 0.70
CA ALA A 66 -0.88 12.45 -0.25
C ALA A 66 -1.72 13.67 -0.66
N LEU A 67 -2.21 14.44 0.32
CA LEU A 67 -2.97 15.67 0.05
C LEU A 67 -2.13 16.72 -0.68
N ARG A 68 -0.86 16.89 -0.28
CA ARG A 68 0.07 17.80 -0.96
C ARG A 68 0.31 17.38 -2.42
N MET A 69 0.45 16.08 -2.69
CA MET A 69 0.60 15.57 -4.06
C MET A 69 -0.66 15.84 -4.90
N LEU A 70 -1.85 15.60 -4.35
CA LEU A 70 -3.11 15.87 -5.04
C LEU A 70 -3.26 17.37 -5.36
N LEU A 71 -2.91 18.23 -4.40
CA LEU A 71 -2.92 19.68 -4.56
C LEU A 71 -1.93 20.12 -5.64
N SER A 72 -0.68 19.63 -5.61
CA SER A 72 0.34 20.00 -6.61
C SER A 72 0.01 19.52 -8.02
N ARG A 73 -0.86 18.50 -8.15
CA ARG A 73 -1.38 18.01 -9.43
C ARG A 73 -2.71 18.66 -9.84
N GLY A 74 -3.20 19.63 -9.07
CA GLY A 74 -4.46 20.32 -9.34
C GLY A 74 -5.70 19.44 -9.22
N LYS A 75 -5.63 18.31 -8.49
CA LYS A 75 -6.75 17.37 -8.30
C LYS A 75 -7.69 17.80 -7.16
N ILE A 76 -7.22 18.64 -6.25
CA ILE A 76 -8.00 19.25 -5.17
C ILE A 76 -7.62 20.73 -5.03
N THR A 77 -8.50 21.53 -4.43
CA THR A 77 -8.20 22.93 -4.08
C THR A 77 -7.48 23.02 -2.74
N GLY A 78 -6.83 24.15 -2.47
CA GLY A 78 -6.21 24.40 -1.16
C GLY A 78 -7.23 24.41 -0.01
N GLU A 79 -8.47 24.85 -0.29
CA GLU A 79 -9.58 24.79 0.67
C GLU A 79 -9.97 23.35 0.99
N MET A 80 -10.14 22.51 -0.03
CA MET A 80 -10.45 21.09 0.13
C MET A 80 -9.33 20.36 0.91
N ALA A 81 -8.06 20.66 0.61
CA ALA A 81 -6.93 20.10 1.35
C ALA A 81 -6.95 20.48 2.85
N ARG A 82 -7.30 21.73 3.19
CA ARG A 82 -7.45 22.18 4.58
C ARG A 82 -8.63 21.48 5.27
N MET A 83 -9.76 21.38 4.59
CA MET A 83 -10.95 20.69 5.11
C MET A 83 -10.64 19.23 5.46
N LEU A 84 -10.07 18.48 4.51
CA LEU A 84 -9.69 17.07 4.70
C LEU A 84 -8.64 16.87 5.80
N SER A 85 -7.75 17.85 5.99
CA SER A 85 -6.75 17.80 7.06
C SER A 85 -7.36 18.01 8.46
N GLY A 86 -8.48 18.72 8.55
CA GLY A 86 -9.19 19.03 9.80
C GLY A 86 -10.16 17.95 10.28
N TRP A 87 -10.41 16.90 9.50
CA TRP A 87 -11.31 15.81 9.90
C TRP A 87 -10.74 15.03 11.08
N LYS A 88 -11.60 14.78 12.08
CA LYS A 88 -11.26 14.05 13.32
C LYS A 88 -10.96 12.58 13.06
N HIS A 89 -11.72 11.97 12.15
CA HIS A 89 -11.48 10.62 11.66
C HIS A 89 -11.01 10.73 10.22
N THR A 90 -9.80 10.26 9.96
CA THR A 90 -9.23 10.29 8.62
C THR A 90 -9.45 8.93 7.98
N GLU A 91 -9.87 8.91 6.71
CA GLU A 91 -9.92 7.68 5.91
C GLU A 91 -8.52 7.20 5.48
N PHE A 92 -7.46 7.83 5.97
CA PHE A 92 -6.08 7.38 5.79
C PHE A 92 -5.73 6.38 6.90
N ASN A 93 -5.21 5.23 6.52
CA ASN A 93 -4.71 4.23 7.44
C ASN A 93 -3.30 3.81 7.03
N VAL A 94 -2.40 3.66 8.00
CA VAL A 94 -1.09 3.03 7.79
C VAL A 94 -0.94 1.85 8.74
N PHE A 95 -0.80 0.67 8.15
CA PHE A 95 -0.43 -0.54 8.87
C PHE A 95 1.06 -0.85 8.67
N CYS A 96 1.76 -1.17 9.76
CA CYS A 96 3.12 -1.70 9.71
C CYS A 96 3.12 -3.10 10.32
N GLY A 97 3.45 -4.10 9.51
CA GLY A 97 3.63 -5.47 9.99
C GLY A 97 4.91 -5.64 10.80
N ASN A 98 5.11 -6.86 11.30
CA ASN A 98 6.34 -7.24 11.99
C ASN A 98 7.55 -7.20 11.05
N ARG A 99 8.74 -7.01 11.65
CA ARG A 99 10.01 -7.15 10.93
C ARG A 99 10.14 -8.58 10.41
N ILE A 100 10.51 -8.70 9.14
CA ILE A 100 10.78 -9.99 8.50
C ILE A 100 12.29 -10.22 8.56
N SER A 101 12.69 -11.38 9.09
CA SER A 101 14.09 -11.80 9.08
C SER A 101 14.54 -12.09 7.65
N PRO A 102 15.77 -11.74 7.25
CA PRO A 102 16.32 -12.10 5.94
C PRO A 102 16.35 -13.61 5.66
N ASN A 103 16.34 -14.44 6.71
CA ASN A 103 16.36 -15.90 6.62
C ASN A 103 14.97 -16.53 6.77
N ASP A 104 13.91 -15.72 6.83
CA ASP A 104 12.53 -16.21 6.91
C ASP A 104 11.89 -16.17 5.51
N ASP A 105 12.26 -17.16 4.70
CA ASP A 105 11.78 -17.32 3.34
C ASP A 105 10.25 -17.44 3.29
N THR A 106 9.64 -18.04 4.33
CA THR A 106 8.18 -18.22 4.40
C THR A 106 7.47 -16.88 4.61
N ALA A 107 7.95 -16.04 5.52
CA ALA A 107 7.38 -14.71 5.73
C ALA A 107 7.59 -13.81 4.50
N MET A 108 8.77 -13.88 3.87
CA MET A 108 9.03 -13.15 2.62
C MET A 108 8.11 -13.60 1.49
N GLU A 109 7.93 -14.91 1.31
CA GLU A 109 7.04 -15.44 0.27
C GLU A 109 5.58 -15.04 0.51
N ASN A 110 5.09 -15.17 1.75
CA ASN A 110 3.73 -14.75 2.09
C ASN A 110 3.51 -13.26 1.82
N LEU A 111 4.49 -12.41 2.11
CA LEU A 111 4.42 -10.99 1.81
C LEU A 111 4.48 -10.73 0.30
N ALA A 112 5.33 -11.43 -0.45
CA ALA A 112 5.41 -11.31 -1.90
C ALA A 112 4.06 -11.69 -2.55
N ARG A 113 3.44 -12.79 -2.12
CA ARG A 113 2.09 -13.18 -2.58
C ARG A 113 1.03 -12.13 -2.25
N TYR A 114 1.17 -11.44 -1.11
CA TYR A 114 0.26 -10.36 -0.72
C TYR A 114 0.44 -9.11 -1.60
N ILE A 115 1.68 -8.75 -1.94
CA ILE A 115 2.02 -7.62 -2.82
C ILE A 115 1.60 -7.91 -4.27
N ILE A 116 1.78 -9.14 -4.75
CA ILE A 116 1.49 -9.57 -6.13
C ILE A 116 0.01 -9.89 -6.35
N ARG A 117 -0.84 -9.85 -5.30
CA ARG A 117 -2.25 -10.26 -5.40
C ARG A 117 -2.91 -9.62 -6.62
N ALA A 118 -3.35 -10.49 -7.53
CA ALA A 118 -4.25 -10.13 -8.62
C ALA A 118 -5.52 -9.50 -8.02
N SER A 119 -6.19 -8.68 -8.81
CA SER A 119 -7.43 -7.96 -8.42
C SER A 119 -8.58 -8.85 -7.98
N PHE A 120 -8.41 -10.16 -8.15
CA PHE A 120 -9.39 -11.19 -7.89
C PHE A 120 -8.71 -12.33 -7.13
N THR A 121 -9.40 -12.84 -6.11
CA THR A 121 -9.08 -14.16 -5.56
C THR A 121 -9.99 -15.17 -6.26
N GLN A 122 -9.42 -16.18 -6.92
CA GLN A 122 -10.19 -17.24 -7.61
C GLN A 122 -11.19 -17.95 -6.67
N LYS A 123 -10.92 -17.95 -5.36
CA LYS A 123 -11.81 -18.49 -4.31
C LYS A 123 -13.10 -17.68 -4.09
N ARG A 124 -13.21 -16.47 -4.63
CA ARG A 124 -14.39 -15.58 -4.54
C ARG A 124 -15.12 -15.41 -5.88
N MET A 125 -14.76 -16.20 -6.90
CA MET A 125 -15.46 -16.22 -8.18
C MET A 125 -16.44 -17.41 -8.21
N GLN A 126 -17.72 -17.12 -8.45
CA GLN A 126 -18.72 -18.14 -8.74
C GLN A 126 -19.07 -18.05 -10.22
N TYR A 127 -18.94 -19.16 -10.94
CA TYR A 127 -19.34 -19.23 -12.35
C TYR A 127 -20.87 -19.36 -12.42
N LEU A 128 -21.53 -18.40 -13.08
CA LEU A 128 -22.97 -18.47 -13.35
C LEU A 128 -23.16 -18.96 -14.78
N GLU A 129 -23.61 -20.20 -14.93
CA GLU A 129 -23.75 -20.87 -16.23
C GLU A 129 -25.00 -20.41 -17.02
N GLN A 130 -25.83 -19.52 -16.47
CA GLN A 130 -27.06 -19.06 -17.09
C GLN A 130 -26.92 -17.68 -17.74
N ALA A 131 -26.17 -17.61 -18.84
CA ALA A 131 -26.38 -16.60 -19.88
C ALA A 131 -25.76 -17.04 -21.22
N GLY A 132 -26.53 -17.79 -22.01
CA GLY A 132 -26.44 -17.72 -23.47
C GLY A 132 -25.75 -18.87 -24.18
N ASN A 133 -26.58 -19.73 -24.78
CA ASN A 133 -26.27 -20.46 -25.99
C ASN A 133 -25.88 -19.43 -27.09
N ASP A 134 -24.78 -19.70 -27.78
CA ASP A 134 -24.24 -19.04 -28.98
C ASP A 134 -23.83 -17.54 -28.89
N ASP A 135 -22.61 -17.28 -29.36
CA ASP A 135 -21.96 -15.99 -29.65
C ASP A 135 -21.59 -15.05 -28.47
N ALA A 136 -20.32 -15.17 -28.03
CA ALA A 136 -19.50 -14.15 -27.37
C ALA A 136 -20.21 -13.22 -26.36
N VAL A 137 -20.55 -13.74 -25.18
CA VAL A 137 -21.06 -12.95 -24.05
C VAL A 137 -19.93 -12.63 -23.06
N PRO A 138 -19.78 -11.38 -22.56
CA PRO A 138 -18.73 -11.01 -21.63
C PRO A 138 -18.88 -11.79 -20.33
N CYS A 139 -17.76 -12.31 -19.81
CA CYS A 139 -17.71 -12.93 -18.49
C CYS A 139 -18.06 -11.86 -17.43
N ILE A 140 -19.31 -11.86 -16.94
CA ILE A 140 -19.70 -11.03 -15.80
C ILE A 140 -19.22 -11.77 -14.54
N LEU A 141 -18.18 -11.20 -13.92
CA LEU A 141 -17.64 -11.67 -12.65
C LEU A 141 -18.30 -10.87 -11.52
N GLU A 142 -19.20 -11.50 -10.77
CA GLU A 142 -19.72 -10.93 -9.52
C GLU A 142 -18.84 -11.37 -8.34
N ALA A 143 -18.31 -10.40 -7.60
CA ALA A 143 -17.66 -10.67 -6.31
C ALA A 143 -18.72 -10.72 -5.21
N GLN A 144 -18.88 -11.87 -4.57
CA GLN A 144 -19.78 -11.99 -3.43
C GLN A 144 -19.19 -11.33 -2.18
N GLY A 145 -19.94 -10.41 -1.60
CA GLY A 145 -19.65 -9.79 -0.31
C GLY A 145 -20.27 -10.54 0.86
N GLY A 146 -19.55 -10.61 1.97
CA GLY A 146 -20.01 -11.11 3.28
C GLY A 146 -19.49 -10.20 4.38
#